data_AF-A0A5B7FJE3-F1
#
_entry.id   AF-A0A5B7FJE3-F1
#
_cell.length_a   1.000
_cell.length_b   1.000
_cell.length_c   1.000
_cell.angle_alpha   90.00
_cell.angle_beta   90.00
_cell.angle_gamma   90.00
#
_symmetry.space_group_name_H-M   'P 1'
#
loop_
_entity.id
_entity.type
_entity.pdbx_description
1 polymer ?
#
loop_
_entity_poly.entity_id
_entity_poly.type
_entity_poly.pdbx_seq_one_letter_code
_entity_poly.pdbx_strand_id
1 'polypeptide(L)'
;MAHLLISLQYAFIIIVLLIAEITLGILLLIYPNKAEDAIKTGMHEVFKNYGIDEATEKSIDAIESDLKCCGVDSYQDWQNYSYGSTGNVSRGCCIEDDSDACFMNKNDLPEAQAKQYIYTRGCYAALKEDLKDETIGLGVVLFIMAIVQVLAVTCACGVAKKSSGSTHYA
;
A
#
# COMPACT_ATOMS: atom_id res chain seq x y z
N MET A 1 36.15 -13.43 -18.12
CA MET A 1 35.69 -13.99 -16.81
C MET A 1 34.77 -13.03 -16.06
N ALA A 2 35.16 -11.79 -15.74
CA ALA A 2 34.31 -10.84 -14.99
C ALA A 2 32.92 -10.58 -15.63
N HIS A 3 32.86 -10.35 -16.95
CA HIS A 3 31.60 -10.11 -17.68
C HIS A 3 30.61 -11.30 -17.66
N LEU A 4 31.13 -12.54 -17.59
CA LEU A 4 30.32 -13.75 -17.52
C LEU A 4 29.68 -13.89 -16.13
N LEU A 5 30.46 -13.66 -15.07
CA LEU A 5 29.98 -13.72 -13.69
C LEU A 5 28.88 -12.68 -13.42
N ILE A 6 29.03 -11.47 -13.95
CA ILE A 6 28.02 -10.40 -13.83
C ILE A 6 26.68 -10.83 -14.48
N SER A 7 26.74 -11.43 -15.68
CA SER A 7 25.54 -11.88 -16.41
C SER A 7 24.80 -13.00 -15.67
N LEU A 8 25.53 -13.91 -15.04
CA LEU A 8 24.95 -15.00 -14.26
C LEU A 8 24.32 -14.51 -12.95
N GLN A 9 24.97 -13.60 -12.24
CA GLN A 9 24.42 -12.99 -11.02
C GLN A 9 23.15 -12.19 -11.31
N TYR A 10 23.16 -11.41 -12.38
CA TYR A 10 21.98 -10.66 -12.83
C TYR A 10 20.81 -11.60 -13.15
N ALA A 11 21.04 -12.64 -13.96
CA ALA A 11 19.99 -13.61 -14.28
C ALA A 11 19.44 -14.32 -13.03
N PHE A 12 20.30 -14.66 -12.07
CA PHE A 12 19.89 -15.27 -10.80
C PHE A 12 18.95 -14.36 -10.00
N ILE A 13 19.32 -13.08 -9.83
CA ILE A 13 18.48 -12.11 -9.09
C ILE A 13 17.12 -11.95 -9.77
N ILE A 14 17.09 -11.82 -11.10
CA ILE A 14 15.83 -11.66 -11.85
C ILE A 14 14.95 -12.91 -11.72
N ILE A 15 15.51 -14.12 -11.75
CA ILE A 15 14.74 -15.36 -11.54
C ILE A 15 14.14 -15.39 -10.13
N VAL A 16 14.90 -14.98 -9.11
CA VAL A 16 14.38 -14.90 -7.73
C VAL A 16 13.23 -13.90 -7.65
N LEU A 17 13.34 -12.74 -8.29
CA LEU A 17 12.26 -11.75 -8.36
C LEU A 17 11.03 -12.28 -9.08
N LEU A 18 11.18 -13.00 -10.19
CA LEU A 18 10.07 -13.62 -10.93
C LEU A 18 9.34 -14.67 -10.08
N ILE A 19 10.09 -15.50 -9.34
CA ILE A 19 9.48 -16.48 -8.42
C ILE A 19 8.73 -15.77 -7.30
N ALA A 20 9.29 -14.70 -6.74
CA ALA A 20 8.64 -13.90 -5.71
C ALA A 20 7.34 -13.26 -6.23
N GLU A 21 7.36 -12.69 -7.43
CA GLU A 21 6.20 -12.09 -8.10
C GLU A 21 5.07 -13.11 -8.30
N ILE A 22 5.39 -14.30 -8.84
CA ILE A 22 4.41 -15.38 -9.03
C ILE A 22 3.85 -15.84 -7.67
N THR A 23 4.72 -16.00 -6.67
CA THR A 23 4.31 -16.46 -5.33
C THR A 23 3.37 -15.45 -4.67
N LEU A 24 3.72 -14.16 -4.71
CA LEU A 24 2.88 -13.09 -4.18
C LEU A 24 1.55 -13.01 -4.91
N GLY A 25 1.55 -13.12 -6.24
CA GLY A 25 0.33 -13.17 -7.06
C GLY A 25 -0.58 -14.33 -6.65
N ILE A 26 -0.03 -15.54 -6.48
CA ILE A 26 -0.79 -16.72 -6.03
C ILE A 26 -1.34 -16.50 -4.60
N LEU A 27 -0.53 -15.99 -3.68
CA LEU A 27 -0.95 -15.76 -2.30
C LEU A 27 -2.10 -14.75 -2.21
N LEU A 28 -2.04 -13.66 -2.97
CA LEU A 28 -3.12 -12.65 -3.03
C LEU A 28 -4.42 -13.25 -3.59
N LEU A 29 -4.34 -14.19 -4.54
CA LEU A 29 -5.52 -14.86 -5.09
C LEU A 29 -6.15 -15.87 -4.13
N ILE A 30 -5.33 -16.62 -3.38
CA ILE A 30 -5.82 -17.68 -2.47
C ILE A 30 -6.27 -17.11 -1.12
N TYR A 31 -5.60 -16.07 -0.62
CA TYR A 31 -5.81 -15.56 0.74
C TYR A 31 -6.21 -14.07 0.80
N PRO A 32 -7.27 -13.64 0.08
CA PRO A 32 -7.66 -12.23 0.04
C PRO A 32 -8.05 -11.68 1.43
N ASN A 33 -8.68 -12.51 2.27
CA ASN A 33 -9.07 -12.10 3.64
C ASN A 33 -7.85 -11.87 4.53
N LYS A 34 -6.77 -12.67 4.37
CA LYS A 34 -5.54 -12.46 5.15
C LYS A 34 -4.81 -11.20 4.71
N ALA A 35 -4.86 -10.87 3.42
CA ALA A 35 -4.33 -9.61 2.93
C ALA A 35 -5.13 -8.42 3.49
N GLU A 36 -6.46 -8.51 3.51
CA GLU A 36 -7.34 -7.53 4.16
C GLU A 36 -7.00 -7.33 5.63
N ASP A 37 -6.93 -8.41 6.41
CA ASP A 37 -6.59 -8.37 7.83
C ASP A 37 -5.22 -7.73 8.08
N ALA A 38 -4.21 -8.08 7.26
CA ALA A 38 -2.86 -7.54 7.38
C ALA A 38 -2.81 -6.03 7.09
N ILE A 39 -3.51 -5.56 6.05
CA ILE A 39 -3.60 -4.14 5.72
C ILE A 39 -4.30 -3.39 6.84
N LYS A 40 -5.48 -3.84 7.29
CA LYS A 40 -6.21 -3.20 8.39
C LYS A 40 -5.39 -3.13 9.67
N THR A 41 -4.71 -4.22 10.02
CA THR A 41 -3.85 -4.26 11.22
C THR A 41 -2.74 -3.22 11.12
N GLY A 42 -2.04 -3.14 9.98
CA GLY A 42 -1.01 -2.12 9.75
C GLY A 42 -1.57 -0.71 9.78
N MET A 43 -2.76 -0.47 9.21
CA MET A 43 -3.44 0.83 9.30
C MET A 43 -3.74 1.21 10.75
N HIS A 44 -4.28 0.29 11.56
CA HIS A 44 -4.53 0.58 12.97
C HIS A 44 -3.23 0.85 13.74
N GLU A 45 -2.12 0.18 13.42
CA GLU A 45 -0.82 0.45 14.04
C GLU A 45 -0.30 1.84 13.72
N VAL A 46 -0.47 2.31 12.48
CA VAL A 46 -0.09 3.66 12.07
C VAL A 46 -1.01 4.71 12.72
N PHE A 47 -2.32 4.51 12.69
CA PHE A 47 -3.30 5.45 13.25
C PHE A 47 -3.17 5.62 14.77
N LYS A 48 -2.75 4.58 15.50
CA LYS A 48 -2.46 4.66 16.94
C LYS A 48 -1.37 5.69 17.29
N ASN A 49 -0.48 6.00 16.34
CA ASN A 49 0.63 6.93 16.55
C ASN A 49 0.29 8.39 16.20
N TYR A 50 -0.95 8.67 15.78
CA TYR A 50 -1.43 10.03 15.59
C TYR A 50 -1.37 10.81 16.92
N GLY A 51 -0.84 12.04 16.92
CA GLY A 51 -0.58 12.81 18.14
C GLY A 51 0.84 12.67 18.71
N ILE A 52 1.64 11.72 18.19
CA ILE A 52 2.99 11.41 18.70
C ILE A 52 4.08 11.93 17.75
N ASP A 53 3.90 11.71 16.45
CA ASP A 53 4.85 12.06 15.40
C ASP A 53 4.17 12.93 14.34
N GLU A 54 4.74 14.12 14.09
CA GLU A 54 4.17 15.12 13.17
C GLU A 54 4.11 14.59 11.72
N ALA A 55 5.07 13.77 11.30
CA ALA A 55 5.07 13.19 9.96
C ALA A 55 3.92 12.18 9.79
N THR A 56 3.67 11.38 10.82
CA THR A 56 2.54 10.43 10.89
C THR A 56 1.21 11.17 10.90
N GLU A 57 1.08 12.24 11.69
CA GLU A 57 -0.12 13.09 11.69
C GLU A 57 -0.43 13.64 10.29
N LYS A 58 0.55 14.28 9.65
CA LYS A 58 0.39 14.83 8.30
C LYS A 58 0.03 13.77 7.26
N SER A 59 0.60 12.58 7.39
CA SER A 59 0.32 11.47 6.48
C SER A 59 -1.11 10.94 6.64
N ILE A 60 -1.57 10.79 7.88
CA ILE A 60 -2.95 10.38 8.18
C ILE A 60 -3.94 11.45 7.74
N ASP A 61 -3.66 12.73 8.05
CA ASP A 61 -4.53 13.84 7.64
C ASP A 61 -4.66 13.92 6.11
N ALA A 62 -3.56 13.71 5.38
CA ALA A 62 -3.57 13.66 3.92
C ALA A 62 -4.37 12.46 3.40
N ILE A 63 -4.17 11.26 3.96
CA ILE A 63 -4.91 10.06 3.56
C ILE A 63 -6.42 10.26 3.75
N GLU A 64 -6.83 10.78 4.90
CA GLU A 64 -8.25 10.98 5.23
C GLU A 64 -8.93 12.04 4.37
N SER A 65 -8.23 13.14 4.08
CA SER A 65 -8.73 14.19 3.19
C SER A 65 -8.76 13.77 1.72
N ASP A 66 -7.71 13.11 1.23
CA ASP A 66 -7.61 12.65 -0.17
C ASP A 66 -8.64 11.55 -0.47
N LEU A 67 -8.77 10.56 0.43
CA LEU A 67 -9.70 9.43 0.27
C LEU A 67 -11.11 9.72 0.83
N LYS A 68 -11.33 10.90 1.42
CA LYS A 68 -12.61 11.32 2.04
C LYS A 68 -13.13 10.29 3.02
N CYS A 69 -12.28 9.89 3.95
CA CYS A 69 -12.53 8.86 4.95
C CYS A 69 -12.11 9.33 6.34
N CYS A 70 -12.47 8.56 7.38
CA CYS A 70 -12.08 8.85 8.76
C CYS A 70 -11.95 7.55 9.54
N GLY A 71 -10.81 7.36 10.20
CA GLY A 71 -10.48 6.08 10.87
C GLY A 71 -10.26 4.92 9.89
N VAL A 72 -9.99 3.72 10.39
CA VAL A 72 -9.62 2.57 9.56
C VAL A 72 -10.85 1.87 8.98
N ASP A 73 -11.74 1.42 9.85
CA ASP A 73 -13.05 0.84 9.55
C ASP A 73 -14.18 1.88 9.70
N SER A 74 -14.02 2.83 10.62
CA SER A 74 -15.03 3.85 10.96
C SER A 74 -14.39 5.04 11.70
N TYR A 75 -15.03 6.21 11.65
CA TYR A 75 -14.62 7.37 12.46
C TYR A 75 -14.62 7.09 13.97
N GLN A 76 -15.36 6.07 14.41
CA GLN A 76 -15.40 5.66 15.82
C GLN A 76 -14.13 4.92 16.25
N ASP A 77 -13.26 4.49 15.32
CA ASP A 77 -11.97 3.87 15.65
C ASP A 77 -11.09 4.79 16.50
N TRP A 78 -11.28 6.11 16.35
CA TRP A 78 -10.60 7.12 17.16
C TRP A 78 -10.85 6.94 18.66
N GLN A 79 -11.98 6.35 19.08
CA GLN A 79 -12.24 6.01 20.49
C GLN A 79 -11.22 4.99 21.05
N ASN A 80 -10.65 4.16 20.17
CA ASN A 80 -9.67 3.13 20.53
C ASN A 80 -8.22 3.64 20.51
N TYR A 81 -8.00 4.89 20.12
CA TYR A 81 -6.67 5.50 20.02
C TYR A 81 -6.45 6.55 21.10
N SER A 82 -5.20 6.73 21.52
CA SER A 82 -4.86 7.68 22.58
C SER A 82 -5.32 9.10 22.26
N TYR A 83 -5.24 9.51 20.99
CA TYR A 83 -5.67 10.83 20.54
C TYR A 83 -7.17 11.08 20.72
N GLY A 84 -8.01 10.11 20.36
CA GLY A 84 -9.47 10.24 20.44
C GLY A 84 -10.05 10.01 21.84
N SER A 85 -9.23 9.75 22.86
CA SER A 85 -9.68 9.70 24.27
C SER A 85 -10.38 10.97 24.74
N THR A 86 -10.14 12.10 24.06
CA THR A 86 -10.78 13.41 24.30
C THR A 86 -12.05 13.63 23.46
N GLY A 87 -12.56 12.59 22.80
CA GLY A 87 -13.71 12.68 21.89
C GLY A 87 -13.34 13.10 20.46
N ASN A 88 -12.07 13.37 20.19
CA ASN A 88 -11.62 13.94 18.94
C ASN A 88 -11.40 12.89 17.84
N VAL A 89 -11.51 13.33 16.61
CA VAL A 89 -10.96 12.66 15.42
C VAL A 89 -9.77 13.46 14.91
N SER A 90 -8.97 12.91 14.00
CA SER A 90 -7.93 13.65 13.27
C SER A 90 -8.49 14.82 12.46
N ARG A 91 -7.61 15.74 12.05
CA ARG A 91 -8.00 16.91 11.26
C ARG A 91 -8.38 16.54 9.82
N GLY A 92 -7.72 15.54 9.24
CA GLY A 92 -8.04 15.05 7.88
C GLY A 92 -9.46 14.50 7.71
N CYS A 93 -10.14 14.14 8.82
CA CYS A 93 -11.53 13.69 8.77
C CYS A 93 -12.53 14.80 8.38
N CYS A 94 -12.14 16.07 8.39
CA CYS A 94 -13.05 17.19 8.18
C CYS A 94 -13.48 17.36 6.72
N ILE A 95 -14.78 17.62 6.51
CA ILE A 95 -15.34 17.83 5.16
C ILE A 95 -14.99 19.24 4.63
N GLU A 96 -14.97 20.23 5.52
CA GLU A 96 -14.66 21.62 5.22
C GLU A 96 -13.55 22.12 6.16
N ASP A 97 -12.57 22.82 5.61
CA ASP A 97 -11.38 23.35 6.33
C ASP A 97 -11.68 24.57 7.22
N ASP A 98 -12.92 25.09 7.23
CA ASP A 98 -13.23 26.43 7.76
C ASP A 98 -13.78 26.45 9.19
N SER A 99 -13.71 25.33 9.92
CA SER A 99 -14.04 25.34 11.35
C SER A 99 -12.90 24.81 12.20
N ASP A 100 -12.35 25.70 13.05
CA ASP A 100 -11.36 25.40 14.09
C ASP A 100 -11.80 24.31 15.09
N ALA A 101 -13.03 23.79 14.96
CA ALA A 101 -13.65 22.82 15.84
C ALA A 101 -14.30 21.61 15.14
N CYS A 102 -14.11 21.41 13.83
CA CYS A 102 -14.75 20.29 13.12
C CYS A 102 -14.35 18.93 13.73
N PHE A 103 -13.06 18.73 14.03
CA PHE A 103 -12.53 17.46 14.52
C PHE A 103 -12.83 17.18 16.01
N MET A 104 -13.28 18.18 16.75
CA MET A 104 -13.45 18.09 18.21
C MET A 104 -14.75 17.40 18.62
N ASN A 105 -14.68 16.46 19.58
CA ASN A 105 -15.84 15.75 20.14
C ASN A 105 -16.76 15.13 19.08
N LYS A 106 -16.20 14.46 18.07
CA LYS A 106 -16.95 13.85 16.97
C LYS A 106 -16.93 12.32 16.97
N ASN A 107 -15.97 11.68 17.63
CA ASN A 107 -15.79 10.23 17.52
C ASN A 107 -16.90 9.39 18.16
N ASP A 108 -17.74 9.99 19.01
CA ASP A 108 -18.88 9.34 19.68
C ASP A 108 -20.23 9.93 19.25
N LEU A 109 -20.25 10.91 18.34
CA LEU A 109 -21.52 11.42 17.82
C LEU A 109 -22.23 10.34 17.00
N PRO A 110 -23.58 10.29 17.02
CA PRO A 110 -24.32 9.46 16.09
C PRO A 110 -23.96 9.78 14.64
N GLU A 111 -23.83 8.77 13.78
CA GLU A 111 -23.40 8.92 12.38
C GLU A 111 -24.24 9.97 11.61
N ALA A 112 -25.55 10.05 11.89
CA ALA A 112 -26.46 11.02 11.29
C ALA A 112 -26.07 12.48 11.57
N GLN A 113 -25.42 12.76 12.71
CA GLN A 113 -24.91 14.07 13.08
C GLN A 113 -23.44 14.24 12.65
N ALA A 114 -22.62 13.20 12.81
CA ALA A 114 -21.20 13.23 12.47
C ALA A 114 -20.97 13.55 10.98
N LYS A 115 -21.78 12.97 10.07
CA LYS A 115 -21.72 13.19 8.62
C LYS A 115 -21.85 14.64 8.16
N GLN A 116 -22.34 15.54 9.02
CA GLN A 116 -22.44 16.96 8.69
C GLN A 116 -21.10 17.69 8.80
N TYR A 117 -20.14 17.13 9.53
CA TYR A 117 -18.86 17.78 9.85
C TYR A 117 -17.67 16.96 9.36
N ILE A 118 -17.75 15.63 9.48
CA ILE A 118 -16.65 14.72 9.19
C ILE A 118 -17.06 13.61 8.23
N TYR A 119 -16.09 13.06 7.52
CA TYR A 119 -16.24 11.78 6.86
C TYR A 119 -16.51 10.70 7.91
N THR A 120 -17.46 9.80 7.65
CA THR A 120 -17.78 8.70 8.59
C THR A 120 -17.40 7.33 8.04
N ARG A 121 -17.01 7.27 6.77
CA ARG A 121 -16.55 6.06 6.10
C ARG A 121 -15.12 5.73 6.53
N GLY A 122 -14.84 4.46 6.84
CA GLY A 122 -13.46 4.01 7.11
C GLY A 122 -12.54 4.04 5.89
N CYS A 123 -11.28 4.38 6.13
CA CYS A 123 -10.25 4.51 5.10
C CYS A 123 -9.86 3.20 4.43
N TYR A 124 -9.96 2.06 5.11
CA TYR A 124 -9.72 0.77 4.45
C TYR A 124 -10.75 0.54 3.34
N ALA A 125 -12.02 0.83 3.64
CA ALA A 125 -13.09 0.69 2.65
C ALA A 125 -12.93 1.69 1.50
N ALA A 126 -12.53 2.94 1.80
CA ALA A 126 -12.24 3.97 0.78
C ALA A 126 -11.09 3.54 -0.14
N LEU A 127 -9.95 3.19 0.44
CA LEU A 127 -8.79 2.66 -0.28
C LEU A 127 -9.15 1.45 -1.15
N LYS A 128 -9.96 0.52 -0.64
CA LYS A 128 -10.40 -0.67 -1.38
C LYS A 128 -11.31 -0.32 -2.57
N GLU A 129 -12.11 0.74 -2.49
CA GLU A 129 -12.93 1.20 -3.62
C GLU A 129 -12.06 1.91 -4.65
N ASP A 130 -11.19 2.83 -4.23
CA ASP A 130 -10.26 3.52 -5.12
C ASP A 130 -9.33 2.54 -5.85
N LEU A 131 -8.86 1.50 -5.15
CA LEU A 131 -8.05 0.45 -5.77
C LEU A 131 -8.87 -0.47 -6.67
N LYS A 132 -10.16 -0.70 -6.42
CA LYS A 132 -10.96 -1.58 -7.29
C LYS A 132 -11.03 -1.05 -8.71
N ASP A 133 -11.15 0.25 -8.87
CA ASP A 133 -11.20 0.87 -10.19
C ASP A 133 -9.88 0.71 -10.95
N GLU A 134 -8.75 0.60 -10.23
CA GLU A 134 -7.40 0.46 -10.80
C GLU A 134 -6.80 -0.97 -10.70
N THR A 135 -7.49 -1.93 -10.06
CA THR A 135 -6.94 -3.29 -9.84
C THR A 135 -6.62 -4.01 -11.15
N ILE A 136 -7.36 -3.74 -12.22
CA ILE A 136 -7.07 -4.27 -13.56
C ILE A 136 -5.71 -3.71 -14.05
N GLY A 137 -5.47 -2.42 -13.86
CA GLY A 137 -4.22 -1.76 -14.21
C GLY A 137 -3.01 -2.37 -13.48
N LEU A 138 -3.14 -2.58 -12.17
CA LEU A 138 -2.10 -3.24 -11.35
C LEU A 138 -1.78 -4.65 -11.87
N GLY A 139 -2.80 -5.44 -12.20
CA GLY A 139 -2.62 -6.77 -12.78
C GLY A 139 -1.88 -6.75 -14.13
N VAL A 140 -2.22 -5.79 -15.00
CA VAL A 140 -1.55 -5.61 -16.29
C VAL A 140 -0.09 -5.19 -16.12
N VAL A 141 0.20 -4.27 -15.21
CA VAL A 141 1.58 -3.81 -14.93
C VAL A 141 2.45 -4.96 -14.44
N LEU A 142 1.95 -5.77 -13.50
CA LEU A 142 2.66 -6.97 -13.03
C LEU A 142 2.88 -7.96 -14.18
N PHE A 143 1.85 -8.21 -15.00
CA PHE A 143 2.02 -9.12 -16.16
C PHE A 143 3.10 -8.64 -17.15
N ILE A 144 3.14 -7.33 -17.46
CA ILE A 144 4.19 -6.75 -18.30
C ILE A 144 5.56 -6.87 -17.63
N MET A 145 5.63 -6.63 -16.31
CA MET A 145 6.86 -6.78 -15.53
C MET A 145 7.41 -8.21 -15.62
N ALA A 146 6.57 -9.23 -15.46
CA ALA A 146 6.96 -10.63 -15.63
C ALA A 146 7.50 -10.93 -17.04
N ILE A 147 6.88 -10.39 -18.11
CA ILE A 147 7.40 -10.54 -19.49
C ILE A 147 8.80 -9.92 -19.62
N VAL A 148 8.98 -8.70 -19.10
CA VAL A 148 10.28 -7.99 -19.15
C VAL A 148 11.36 -8.79 -18.42
N GLN A 149 11.05 -9.36 -17.26
CA GLN A 149 11.97 -10.21 -16.51
C GLN A 149 12.37 -11.47 -17.31
N VAL A 150 11.42 -12.14 -17.96
CA VAL A 150 11.70 -13.31 -18.82
C VAL A 150 12.63 -12.91 -19.98
N LEU A 151 12.34 -11.79 -20.66
CA LEU A 151 13.19 -11.28 -21.72
C LEU A 151 14.61 -10.96 -21.20
N ALA A 152 14.73 -10.30 -20.05
CA ALA A 152 16.02 -9.99 -19.44
C ALA A 152 16.86 -11.25 -19.16
N VAL A 153 16.23 -12.32 -18.67
CA VAL A 153 16.89 -13.63 -18.45
C VAL A 153 17.31 -14.27 -19.76
N THR A 154 16.46 -14.26 -20.80
CA THR A 154 16.83 -14.83 -22.11
C THR A 154 18.02 -14.10 -22.74
N CYS A 155 18.05 -12.77 -22.65
CA CYS A 155 19.17 -11.95 -23.12
C CYS A 155 20.45 -12.23 -22.32
N ALA A 156 20.37 -12.26 -20.99
CA ALA A 156 21.51 -12.56 -20.11
C ALA A 156 22.12 -13.94 -20.43
N CYS A 157 21.27 -14.95 -20.62
CA CYS A 157 21.69 -16.28 -21.05
C CYS A 157 22.37 -16.28 -22.43
N GLY A 158 21.84 -15.50 -23.38
CA GLY A 158 22.43 -15.34 -24.72
C GLY A 158 23.84 -14.73 -24.68
N VAL A 159 24.02 -13.67 -23.88
CA VAL A 159 25.33 -13.02 -23.68
C VAL A 159 26.32 -13.97 -23.00
N ALA A 160 25.88 -14.70 -21.97
CA ALA A 160 26.71 -15.68 -21.28
C ALA A 160 27.22 -16.79 -22.23
N LYS A 161 26.35 -17.32 -23.09
CA LYS A 161 26.73 -18.33 -24.11
C LYS A 161 27.76 -17.78 -25.10
N LYS A 162 27.55 -16.56 -25.61
CA LYS A 162 28.50 -15.92 -26.54
C LYS A 162 29.87 -15.68 -25.90
N SER A 163 29.91 -15.24 -24.63
CA SER A 163 31.17 -15.02 -23.91
C SER A 163 31.92 -16.31 -23.58
N SER A 164 31.21 -17.43 -23.35
CA SER A 164 31.82 -18.74 -23.13
C SER A 164 32.46 -19.28 -24.42
N GLY A 165 31.77 -19.17 -25.56
CA GLY A 165 32.29 -19.59 -26.86
C GLY A 165 33.55 -18.84 -27.29
N SER A 166 33.67 -17.54 -26.96
CA SER A 166 34.86 -16.75 -27.28
C SER A 166 36.12 -17.12 -26.46
N THR A 167 35.95 -17.80 -25.32
CA THR A 167 37.07 -18.24 -24.46
C THR A 167 37.69 -19.56 -24.96
N HIS A 168 36.98 -20.30 -25.81
CA HIS A 168 37.46 -21.59 -26.37
C HIS A 168 38.31 -21.45 -27.65
N TYR A 169 38.37 -20.25 -28.25
CA TYR A 169 39.12 -19.96 -29.47
C TYR A 169 40.39 -19.11 -29.24
N ALA A 170 40.80 -18.91 -27.97
CA ALA A 170 41.99 -18.16 -27.58
C ALA A 170 42.98 -19.04 -26.83
#